data_AF-A0A7Y0N2S3-F1
#
_entry.id   AF-A0A7Y0N2S3-F1
#
_cell.length_a   1.000
_cell.length_b   1.000
_cell.length_c   1.000
_cell.angle_alpha   90.00
_cell.angle_beta   90.00
_cell.angle_gamma   90.00
#
_symmetry.space_group_name_H-M   'P 1'
#
loop_
_entity.id
_entity.type
_entity.pdbx_description
1 polymer ?
#
loop_
_entity_poly.entity_id
_entity_poly.type
_entity_poly.pdbx_seq_one_letter_code
_entity_poly.pdbx_strand_id
1 'polypeptide(L)'
;SGSANTIYTLDDVDRGLIAYAYYIGVSGSAPLYKNVAYEQRVNTPESLFVCEKKQITIWDVNDVVNLAGTGSCNTLFDKKVIHVNRFDLASELLESTDAKSALVTITLGTELKDATDIRTQQSFTTMQRNWQ
;
A
#
# COMPACT_ATOMS: atom_id res chain seq x y z
N SER A 1 -8.08 14.39 -17.15
CA SER A 1 -6.75 14.53 -16.55
C SER A 1 -6.68 13.62 -15.33
N GLY A 2 -6.26 12.37 -15.50
CA GLY A 2 -6.10 11.43 -14.39
C GLY A 2 -4.85 11.77 -13.58
N SER A 3 -4.89 11.57 -12.26
CA SER A 3 -3.71 11.69 -11.39
C SER A 3 -2.57 10.85 -11.97
N ALA A 4 -1.37 11.43 -12.08
CA ALA A 4 -0.20 10.73 -12.62
C ALA A 4 0.18 9.48 -11.80
N ASN A 5 -0.18 9.44 -10.51
CA ASN A 5 0.11 8.34 -9.58
C ASN A 5 -1.15 8.03 -8.76
N THR A 6 -1.92 7.00 -9.16
CA THR A 6 -2.97 6.43 -8.31
C THR A 6 -2.43 5.34 -7.38
N ILE A 7 -1.22 4.83 -7.65
CA ILE A 7 -0.46 3.94 -6.80
C ILE A 7 0.89 4.61 -6.51
N TYR A 8 1.27 4.65 -5.25
CA TYR A 8 2.56 5.10 -4.76
C TYR A 8 3.20 3.95 -3.98
N THR A 9 4.49 3.69 -4.23
CA THR A 9 5.28 2.70 -3.50
C THR A 9 6.55 3.33 -2.99
N LEU A 10 6.95 2.94 -1.79
CA LEU A 10 8.24 3.24 -1.19
C LEU A 10 8.75 1.94 -0.58
N ASP A 11 9.92 1.51 -1.00
CA ASP A 11 10.60 0.34 -0.42
C ASP A 11 12.02 0.79 -0.06
N ASP A 12 12.20 1.13 1.22
CA ASP A 12 13.45 1.63 1.75
C ASP A 12 13.91 0.78 2.96
N VAL A 13 15.07 1.12 3.53
CA VAL A 13 15.68 0.35 4.63
C VAL A 13 14.84 0.36 5.91
N ASP A 14 13.96 1.34 6.09
CA ASP A 14 13.19 1.54 7.31
C ASP A 14 11.74 1.04 7.16
N ARG A 15 11.22 0.94 5.94
CA ARG A 15 9.84 0.53 5.67
C ARG A 15 9.58 0.11 4.22
N GLY A 16 8.63 -0.82 4.09
CA GLY A 16 7.87 -1.03 2.87
C GLY A 16 6.53 -0.34 2.97
N LEU A 17 6.14 0.44 1.96
CA LEU A 17 4.89 1.17 1.91
C LEU A 17 4.28 1.13 0.51
N ILE A 18 2.98 0.85 0.45
CA ILE A 18 2.17 1.02 -0.76
C ILE A 18 0.91 1.80 -0.43
N ALA A 19 0.62 2.84 -1.20
CA ALA A 19 -0.58 3.63 -1.07
C ALA A 19 -1.31 3.77 -2.40
N TYR A 20 -2.63 3.82 -2.34
CA TYR A 20 -3.47 4.07 -3.50
C TYR A 20 -4.76 4.77 -3.12
N ALA A 21 -5.39 5.38 -4.11
CA ALA A 21 -6.69 6.00 -3.96
C ALA A 21 -7.62 5.62 -5.10
N TYR A 22 -8.90 5.47 -4.78
CA TYR A 22 -9.94 5.23 -5.77
C TYR A 22 -11.18 6.06 -5.46
N TYR A 23 -11.86 6.46 -6.53
CA TYR A 23 -13.11 7.21 -6.47
C TYR A 23 -14.23 6.32 -5.91
N ILE A 24 -14.98 6.82 -4.93
CA ILE A 24 -16.08 6.11 -4.27
C ILE A 24 -17.44 6.80 -4.40
N GLY A 25 -17.52 7.89 -5.17
CA GLY A 25 -18.75 8.62 -5.42
C GLY A 25 -18.60 10.13 -5.24
N VAL A 26 -19.72 10.80 -5.05
CA VAL A 26 -19.76 12.24 -4.76
C VAL A 26 -20.31 12.47 -3.35
N SER A 27 -19.77 13.48 -2.66
CA SER A 27 -20.33 14.01 -1.42
C SER A 27 -20.76 15.45 -1.68
N GLY A 28 -22.06 15.68 -1.80
CA GLY A 28 -22.59 16.94 -2.34
C GLY A 28 -22.14 17.13 -3.78
N SER A 29 -21.45 18.23 -4.08
CA SER A 29 -20.89 18.53 -5.41
C SER A 29 -19.40 18.17 -5.57
N ALA A 30 -18.77 17.59 -4.54
CA ALA A 30 -17.35 17.25 -4.56
C ALA A 30 -17.14 15.75 -4.82
N PRO A 31 -16.11 15.35 -5.57
CA PRO A 31 -15.72 13.95 -5.66
C PRO A 31 -15.26 13.44 -4.29
N LEU A 32 -15.52 12.17 -4.01
CA LEU A 32 -15.14 11.49 -2.79
C LEU A 32 -14.24 10.31 -3.14
N TYR A 33 -13.10 10.22 -2.45
CA TYR A 33 -12.11 9.18 -2.63
C TYR A 33 -11.93 8.35 -1.36
N LYS A 34 -11.65 7.06 -1.51
CA LYS A 34 -11.07 6.22 -0.46
C LYS A 34 -9.57 6.16 -0.71
N ASN A 35 -8.81 6.63 0.27
CA ASN A 35 -7.37 6.51 0.31
C ASN A 35 -7.01 5.34 1.22
N VAL A 36 -6.06 4.52 0.78
CA VAL A 36 -5.59 3.32 1.49
C VAL A 36 -4.07 3.30 1.44
N ALA A 37 -3.42 3.05 2.57
CA ALA A 37 -1.98 2.83 2.66
C ALA A 37 -1.71 1.57 3.48
N TYR A 38 -0.85 0.70 2.97
CA TYR A 38 -0.27 -0.41 3.70
C TYR A 38 1.19 -0.13 4.00
N GLU A 39 1.64 -0.47 5.20
CA GLU A 39 2.99 -0.18 5.64
C GLU A 39 3.53 -1.28 6.55
N GLN A 40 4.73 -1.78 6.27
CA GLN A 40 5.54 -2.56 7.20
C GLN A 40 6.70 -1.69 7.67
N ARG A 41 6.97 -1.69 8.98
CA ARG A 41 8.00 -0.85 9.61
C ARG A 41 9.11 -1.71 10.17
N VAL A 42 10.36 -1.26 10.07
CA VAL A 42 11.53 -1.95 10.60
C VAL A 42 11.47 -2.19 12.12
N ASN A 43 10.78 -1.31 12.87
CA ASN A 43 10.65 -1.44 14.33
C ASN A 43 9.53 -2.39 14.79
N THR A 44 8.65 -2.79 13.88
CA THR A 44 7.58 -3.78 14.12
C THR A 44 7.40 -4.65 12.87
N PRO A 45 8.44 -5.39 12.46
CA PRO A 45 8.47 -6.09 11.17
C PRO A 45 7.40 -7.18 11.08
N GLU A 46 6.95 -7.73 12.22
CA GLU A 46 5.90 -8.72 12.30
C GLU A 46 4.49 -8.19 12.00
N SER A 47 4.33 -6.87 11.83
CA SER A 47 3.06 -6.20 11.63
C SER A 47 2.98 -5.51 10.27
N LEU A 48 1.87 -5.71 9.56
CA LEU A 48 1.47 -4.88 8.43
C LEU A 48 0.35 -3.95 8.88
N PHE A 49 0.58 -2.66 8.78
CA PHE A 49 -0.40 -1.63 9.11
C PHE A 49 -1.24 -1.28 7.90
N VAL A 50 -2.50 -0.92 8.13
CA VAL A 50 -3.42 -0.40 7.12
C VAL A 50 -4.04 0.91 7.63
N CYS A 51 -3.86 1.97 6.86
CA CYS A 51 -4.43 3.29 7.10
C CYS A 51 -5.45 3.56 6.01
N GLU A 52 -6.68 3.92 6.36
CA GLU A 52 -7.69 4.24 5.35
C GLU A 52 -8.53 5.46 5.72
N LYS A 53 -8.81 6.32 4.73
CA LYS A 53 -9.64 7.51 4.95
C LYS A 53 -10.50 7.83 3.74
N LYS A 54 -11.77 8.20 4.01
CA LYS A 54 -12.67 8.77 3.01
C LYS A 54 -12.54 10.29 3.07
N GLN A 55 -12.20 10.94 1.95
CA GLN A 55 -12.10 12.39 1.89
C GLN A 55 -12.23 12.89 0.44
N ILE A 56 -12.42 14.20 0.27
CA ILE A 56 -12.62 14.83 -1.04
C ILE A 56 -11.31 15.04 -1.84
N THR A 57 -10.18 14.73 -1.22
CA THR A 57 -8.83 14.80 -1.81
C THR A 57 -8.15 13.44 -1.82
N ILE A 58 -7.18 13.28 -2.72
CA ILE A 58 -6.25 12.15 -2.70
C ILE A 58 -5.11 12.54 -1.73
N TRP A 59 -4.62 11.59 -0.92
CA TRP A 59 -3.43 11.84 -0.09
C TRP A 59 -2.24 12.16 -0.99
N ASP A 60 -1.52 13.22 -0.67
CA ASP A 60 -0.22 13.43 -1.29
C ASP A 60 0.83 12.47 -0.68
N VAL A 61 1.99 12.39 -1.31
CA VAL A 61 3.07 11.49 -0.87
C VAL A 61 3.51 11.81 0.56
N ASN A 62 3.53 13.09 0.95
CA ASN A 62 3.93 13.49 2.30
C ASN A 62 2.87 13.08 3.32
N ASP A 63 1.58 13.20 3.00
CA ASP A 63 0.49 12.71 3.85
C ASP A 63 0.64 11.20 4.11
N VAL A 64 0.90 10.43 3.04
CA VAL A 64 1.12 8.99 3.12
C VAL A 64 2.34 8.66 3.99
N VAL A 65 3.45 9.36 3.76
CA VAL A 65 4.69 9.19 4.52
C VAL A 65 4.57 9.62 5.97
N ASN A 66 3.73 10.61 6.28
CA ASN A 66 3.50 11.13 7.64
C ASN A 66 2.44 10.32 8.41
N LEU A 67 1.55 9.60 7.72
CA LEU A 67 0.63 8.66 8.35
C LEU A 67 1.38 7.49 9.00
N ALA A 68 2.58 7.18 8.49
CA ALA A 68 3.52 6.27 9.12
C ALA A 68 3.85 6.69 10.56
N GLY A 69 3.64 5.79 11.51
CA GLY A 69 4.05 5.98 12.91
C GLY A 69 3.06 6.77 13.79
N THR A 70 1.98 7.32 13.24
CA THR A 70 1.02 8.17 13.99
C THR A 70 0.01 7.40 14.86
N GLY A 71 0.02 6.06 14.81
CA GLY A 71 -0.88 5.21 15.61
C GLY A 71 -2.35 5.20 15.15
N SER A 72 -2.72 5.98 14.14
CA SER A 72 -4.07 6.00 13.56
C SER A 72 -4.38 4.86 12.59
N CYS A 73 -3.43 3.95 12.38
CA CYS A 73 -3.54 2.84 11.45
C CYS A 73 -3.78 1.53 12.20
N ASN A 74 -4.63 0.69 11.64
CA ASN A 74 -4.93 -0.63 12.21
C ASN A 74 -3.85 -1.63 11.80
N THR A 75 -3.66 -2.69 12.58
CA THR A 75 -2.89 -3.86 12.11
C THR A 75 -3.80 -4.73 11.26
N LEU A 76 -3.33 -5.14 10.08
CA LEU A 76 -4.12 -6.00 9.18
C LEU A 76 -4.36 -7.39 9.79
N PHE A 77 -3.38 -7.89 10.53
CA PHE A 77 -3.43 -9.16 11.24
C PHE A 77 -3.40 -8.96 12.75
N ASP A 78 -4.00 -9.90 13.50
CA ASP A 78 -3.74 -9.98 14.93
C ASP A 78 -2.32 -10.52 15.15
N LYS A 79 -1.40 -9.62 15.51
CA LYS A 79 0.01 -9.94 15.77
C LYS A 79 0.22 -10.96 16.90
N LYS A 80 -0.81 -11.25 17.71
CA LYS A 80 -0.72 -12.32 18.72
C LYS A 80 -0.86 -13.71 18.11
N VAL A 81 -1.36 -13.82 16.88
CA VAL A 81 -1.65 -15.08 16.20
C VAL A 81 -0.86 -15.21 14.90
N ILE A 82 -0.84 -14.16 14.08
CA ILE A 82 -0.23 -14.15 12.75
C ILE A 82 0.85 -13.07 12.69
N HIS A 83 2.06 -13.47 12.30
CA HIS A 83 3.16 -12.57 12.00
C HIS A 83 3.32 -12.40 10.50
N VAL A 84 3.65 -11.19 10.08
CA VAL A 84 4.19 -10.94 8.74
C VAL A 84 5.66 -11.30 8.75
N ASN A 85 6.09 -12.16 7.83
CA ASN A 85 7.49 -12.57 7.69
C ASN A 85 8.11 -12.11 6.37
N ARG A 86 7.30 -11.54 5.47
CA ARG A 86 7.75 -10.97 4.20
C ARG A 86 6.77 -9.91 3.71
N PHE A 87 7.27 -8.76 3.30
CA PHE A 87 6.51 -7.75 2.60
C PHE A 87 7.43 -7.02 1.62
N ASP A 88 7.47 -7.50 0.38
CA ASP A 88 8.37 -6.98 -0.64
C ASP A 88 7.56 -6.23 -1.70
N LEU A 89 8.06 -5.07 -2.12
CA LEU A 89 7.45 -4.23 -3.14
C LEU A 89 8.42 -4.00 -4.29
N ALA A 90 8.16 -4.62 -5.44
CA ALA A 90 8.93 -4.39 -6.64
C ALA A 90 8.14 -3.50 -7.61
N SER A 91 8.64 -2.30 -7.89
CA SER A 91 8.07 -1.39 -8.87
C SER A 91 8.91 -1.35 -10.14
N GLU A 92 8.27 -1.59 -11.28
CA GLU A 92 8.86 -1.47 -12.61
C GLU A 92 8.12 -0.38 -13.39
N LEU A 93 8.87 0.52 -14.01
CA LEU A 93 8.31 1.51 -14.92
C LEU A 93 8.29 0.92 -16.34
N LEU A 94 7.09 0.77 -16.90
CA LEU A 94 6.87 0.33 -18.26
C LEU A 94 6.66 1.56 -19.15
N GLU A 95 7.70 1.94 -19.90
CA GLU A 95 7.64 3.06 -20.85
C GLU A 95 7.46 2.54 -22.29
N SER A 96 6.48 3.10 -23.00
CA SER A 96 6.42 3.10 -24.46
C SER A 96 6.56 4.54 -24.98
N THR A 97 6.68 4.70 -26.30
CA THR A 97 6.69 6.02 -26.95
C THR A 97 5.46 6.88 -26.61
N ASP A 98 4.34 6.25 -26.26
CA ASP A 98 3.03 6.92 -26.13
C ASP A 98 2.43 6.83 -24.70
N ALA A 99 3.01 6.02 -23.80
CA ALA A 99 2.48 5.83 -22.45
C ALA A 99 3.54 5.41 -21.42
N LYS A 100 3.35 5.82 -20.16
CA LYS A 100 4.15 5.39 -19.00
C LYS A 100 3.27 4.69 -17.97
N SER A 101 3.43 3.39 -17.79
CA SER A 101 2.69 2.61 -16.77
C SER A 101 3.62 2.23 -15.63
N ALA A 102 3.07 2.12 -14.43
CA ALA A 102 3.79 1.55 -13.28
C ALA A 102 3.25 0.14 -13.00
N LEU A 103 4.13 -0.85 -13.00
CA LEU A 103 3.82 -2.22 -12.64
C LEU A 103 4.38 -2.47 -11.23
N VAL A 104 3.50 -2.77 -10.28
CA VAL A 104 3.90 -3.05 -8.90
C VAL A 104 3.60 -4.50 -8.60
N THR A 105 4.62 -5.25 -8.20
CA THR A 105 4.50 -6.61 -7.67
C THR A 105 4.62 -6.56 -6.15
N ILE A 106 3.61 -7.10 -5.48
CA ILE A 106 3.53 -7.15 -4.02
C ILE A 106 3.68 -8.61 -3.63
N THR A 107 4.61 -8.90 -2.72
CA THR A 107 4.75 -10.23 -2.12
C THR A 107 4.54 -10.14 -0.63
N LEU A 108 3.50 -10.82 -0.13
CA LEU A 108 3.16 -10.89 1.28
C LEU A 108 3.32 -12.32 1.78
N GLY A 109 4.13 -12.47 2.82
CA GLY A 109 4.29 -13.72 3.57
C GLY A 109 3.78 -13.55 4.99
N THR A 110 3.09 -14.58 5.49
CA THR A 110 2.65 -14.65 6.87
C THR A 110 2.91 -16.03 7.47
N GLU A 111 3.10 -16.08 8.77
CA GLU A 111 3.29 -17.31 9.55
C GLU A 111 2.53 -17.24 10.88
N LEU A 112 2.31 -18.39 11.52
CA LEU A 112 1.79 -18.40 12.88
C LEU A 112 2.90 -18.04 13.87
N LYS A 113 2.58 -17.17 14.82
CA LYS A 113 3.53 -16.67 15.83
C LYS A 113 4.27 -17.79 16.58
N ASP A 114 3.54 -18.84 16.97
CA ASP A 114 4.06 -19.94 17.80
C ASP A 114 4.36 -21.22 16.97
N ALA A 115 4.20 -21.16 15.64
CA ALA A 115 4.43 -22.27 14.71
C ALA A 115 4.87 -21.73 13.34
N THR A 116 6.11 -21.26 13.25
CA THR A 116 6.66 -20.56 12.07
C THR A 116 6.84 -21.48 10.84
N ASP A 117 6.78 -22.79 11.04
CA ASP A 117 6.69 -23.80 9.98
C ASP A 117 5.34 -23.76 9.24
N ILE A 118 4.28 -23.30 9.91
CA ILE A 118 2.98 -23.05 9.33
C ILE A 118 2.96 -21.64 8.74
N ARG A 119 3.26 -21.56 7.44
CA ARG A 119 3.39 -20.30 6.70
C ARG A 119 2.69 -20.34 5.35
N THR A 120 2.31 -19.16 4.88
CA THR A 120 1.79 -18.95 3.53
C THR A 120 2.40 -17.71 2.92
N GLN A 121 2.50 -17.69 1.59
CA GLN A 121 2.99 -16.56 0.84
C GLN A 121 2.10 -16.38 -0.40
N GLN A 122 1.74 -15.14 -0.69
CA GLN A 122 1.08 -14.77 -1.93
C GLN A 122 1.86 -13.66 -2.61
N SER A 123 1.89 -13.70 -3.93
CA SER A 123 2.47 -12.65 -4.76
C SER A 123 1.48 -12.31 -5.85
N PHE A 124 1.27 -11.02 -6.08
CA PHE A 124 0.38 -10.53 -7.12
C PHE A 124 0.92 -9.23 -7.70
N THR A 125 0.55 -8.98 -8.94
CA THR A 125 1.01 -7.81 -9.69
C THR A 125 -0.18 -6.94 -10.06
N THR A 126 -0.03 -5.64 -9.85
CA THR A 126 -1.00 -4.61 -10.26
C THR A 126 -0.33 -3.63 -11.21
N MET A 127 -1.04 -3.24 -12.28
CA MET A 127 -0.54 -2.28 -13.26
C MET A 127 -1.42 -1.03 -13.23
N GLN A 128 -0.82 0.12 -12.95
CA GLN A 128 -1.45 1.41 -13.18
C GLN A 128 -1.29 1.76 -14.66
N ARG A 129 -2.39 1.67 -15.42
CA ARG A 129 -2.45 2.23 -16.78
C ARG A 129 -2.62 3.74 -16.69
N ASN A 130 -1.56 4.49 -16.95
CA ASN A 130 -1.71 5.91 -17.31
C ASN A 130 -2.06 5.96 -18.80
N TRP A 131 -3.35 6.01 -19.09
CA TRP A 131 -3.83 6.39 -20.41
C TRP A 131 -3.78 7.91 -20.50
N GLN A 132 -3.02 8.44 -21.45
CA GLN A 132 -3.20 9.81 -21.95
C GLN A 132 -4.16 9.78 -23.13
#